data_AF-A0A183GVA7-F1
#
_entry.id   AF-A0A183GVA7-F1
#
_cell.length_a   1.000
_cell.length_b   1.000
_cell.length_c   1.000
_cell.angle_alpha   90.00
_cell.angle_beta   90.00
_cell.angle_gamma   90.00
#
_symmetry.space_group_name_H-M   'P 1'
#
loop_
_entity.id
_entity.type
_entity.pdbx_description
1 polymer ?
#
loop_
_entity_poly.entity_id
_entity_poly.type
_entity_poly.pdbx_seq_one_letter_code
_entity_poly.pdbx_strand_id
1 'polypeptide(L)' 'MYGGECWPATRETQCRLSVVETKILLCTAGVTCMDRIRNDAIRQKFGVTPIADKVREARLQWYFRVLRGKEDSKDRP' A
#
# COMPACT_ATOMS: atom_id res chain seq x y z
N MET A 1 2.12 26.31 -12.10
CA MET A 1 1.18 25.42 -11.39
C MET A 1 1.95 24.24 -10.82
N TYR A 2 2.52 24.43 -9.64
CA TYR A 2 3.14 23.37 -8.83
C TYR A 2 2.22 23.23 -7.62
N GLY A 3 1.62 22.07 -7.41
CA GLY A 3 0.60 21.90 -6.37
C GLY A 3 -0.34 20.77 -6.73
N GLY A 4 0.18 19.56 -6.71
CA GLY A 4 -0.55 18.35 -7.03
C GLY A 4 0.27 17.15 -6.60
N GLU A 5 0.63 17.13 -5.32
CA GLU A 5 0.83 15.91 -4.52
C GLU A 5 1.49 14.75 -5.28
N CYS A 6 2.79 14.89 -5.53
CA CYS A 6 3.61 13.72 -5.81
C CYS A 6 3.60 12.90 -4.51
N TRP A 7 2.82 11.82 -4.43
CA TRP A 7 2.89 10.84 -3.35
C TRP A 7 4.36 10.49 -3.11
N PRO A 8 4.99 10.89 -1.98
CA PRO A 8 6.29 10.34 -1.66
C PRO A 8 6.00 9.02 -0.97
N ALA A 9 5.53 8.04 -1.75
CA ALA A 9 5.52 6.64 -1.33
C ALA A 9 6.97 6.14 -1.40
N THR A 10 7.83 6.73 -0.57
CA THR A 10 9.19 6.31 -0.30
C THR A 10 9.15 4.90 0.30
N ARG A 11 10.18 4.09 0.04
CA ARG A 11 10.28 2.73 0.59
C ARG A 11 10.10 2.72 2.11
N GLU A 12 10.55 3.76 2.78
CA GLU A 12 10.41 3.95 4.22
C GLU A 12 8.93 4.08 4.66
N THR A 13 8.11 4.88 3.97
CA THR A 13 6.68 5.00 4.33
C THR A 13 5.94 3.69 4.10
N GLN A 14 6.27 2.94 3.05
CA GLN A 14 5.74 1.60 2.81
C GLN A 14 6.14 0.62 3.93
N CYS A 15 7.39 0.66 4.38
CA CYS A 15 7.86 -0.15 5.50
C CYS A 15 7.13 0.22 6.80
N ARG A 16 6.95 1.52 7.09
CA ARG A 16 6.22 2.00 8.27
C ARG A 16 4.75 1.53 8.25
N LEU A 17 4.09 1.61 7.09
CA LEU A 17 2.72 1.09 6.91
C LEU A 17 2.63 -0.41 7.15
N SER A 18 3.61 -1.19 6.68
CA SER A 18 3.65 -2.64 6.92
C SER A 18 3.82 -3.00 8.40
N VAL A 19 4.63 -2.23 9.14
CA VAL A 19 4.78 -2.40 10.60
C VAL A 19 3.49 -2.06 11.34
N VAL A 20 2.81 -0.98 10.95
CA VAL A 20 1.53 -0.58 11.56
C VAL A 20 0.46 -1.63 11.29
N GLU A 21 0.33 -2.13 10.06
CA GLU A 21 -0.58 -3.22 9.70
C GLU A 21 -0.33 -4.46 10.57
N THR A 22 0.93 -4.88 10.68
CA THR A 22 1.32 -6.03 11.50
C THR A 22 0.94 -5.84 12.96
N LYS A 23 1.18 -4.65 13.53
CA LYS A 23 0.80 -4.33 14.91
C LYS A 23 -0.71 -4.36 15.10
N ILE A 24 -1.49 -3.83 14.15
CA ILE A 24 -2.95 -3.87 14.20
C ILE A 24 -3.45 -5.33 14.16
N LEU A 25 -2.93 -6.14 13.24
CA LEU A 25 -3.30 -7.55 13.13
C LEU A 25 -2.96 -8.34 14.40
N LEU A 26 -1.79 -8.09 15.00
CA LEU A 26 -1.39 -8.69 16.27
C LEU A 26 -2.33 -8.29 17.41
N CYS A 27 -2.62 -6.98 17.54
CA CYS A 27 -3.55 -6.48 18.55
C CYS A 27 -4.96 -7.08 18.39
N THR A 28 -5.48 -7.14 17.17
CA THR A 28 -6.79 -7.74 16.88
C THR A 28 -6.83 -9.24 17.17
N ALA A 29 -5.70 -9.94 16.95
CA ALA A 29 -5.59 -11.36 17.24
C ALA A 29 -5.42 -11.68 18.73
N GLY A 30 -5.19 -10.68 19.59
CA GLY A 30 -4.76 -10.87 20.98
C GLY A 30 -3.42 -11.60 21.09
N VAL A 31 -2.62 -11.61 20.03
CA VAL A 31 -1.35 -12.32 19.95
C VAL A 31 -0.27 -11.41 20.52
N THR A 32 0.42 -11.89 21.54
CA THR A 32 1.51 -11.13 22.15
C THR A 32 2.80 -11.37 21.37
N CYS A 33 3.73 -10.41 21.43
CA CYS A 33 5.02 -10.50 20.72
C CYS A 33 5.86 -11.74 21.11
N MET A 34 5.45 -12.46 22.17
CA MET A 34 6.04 -13.72 22.63
C MET A 34 5.67 -14.94 21.78
N ASP A 35 4.55 -14.91 21.06
CA ASP A 35 4.06 -16.06 20.29
C ASP A 35 4.99 -16.44 19.10
N ARG A 36 5.92 -15.56 18.70
CA ARG A 36 6.86 -15.76 17.57
C ARG A 36 6.18 -16.24 16.27
N ILE A 37 4.88 -15.96 16.11
CA ILE A 37 4.12 -16.32 14.92
C ILE A 37 4.64 -15.50 13.75
N ARG A 38 4.95 -16.15 12.63
CA ARG A 38 5.35 -15.47 11.39
C ARG A 38 4.21 -14.55 10.95
N ASN A 39 4.53 -13.28 10.64
CA ASN A 39 3.55 -12.29 10.15
C ASN A 39 2.70 -12.81 8.97
N ASP A 40 3.29 -13.67 8.14
CA ASP A 40 2.60 -14.33 7.02
C ASP A 40 1.45 -15.24 7.47
N ALA A 41 1.66 -16.01 8.56
CA ALA A 41 0.62 -16.89 9.11
C ALA A 41 -0.53 -16.08 9.73
N ILE A 42 -0.25 -14.91 10.32
CA ILE A 42 -1.29 -14.01 10.83
C ILE A 42 -2.11 -13.47 9.67
N ARG A 43 -1.46 -12.97 8.60
CA ARG A 43 -2.15 -12.47 7.41
C ARG A 43 -3.01 -13.54 6.75
N GLN A 44 -2.52 -14.78 6.66
CA GLN A 44 -3.29 -15.92 6.15
C GLN A 44 -4.51 -16.21 7.02
N LYS A 45 -4.38 -16.16 8.35
CA LYS A 45 -5.50 -16.40 9.28
C LYS A 45 -6.61 -15.35 9.16
N PHE A 46 -6.26 -14.10 8.84
CA PHE A 46 -7.23 -13.01 8.62
C PHE A 46 -7.65 -12.85 7.15
N GLY A 47 -7.04 -13.58 6.21
CA GLY A 47 -7.27 -13.40 4.77
C GLY A 47 -6.92 -12.00 4.25
N VAL A 48 -6.02 -11.29 4.92
CA VAL A 48 -5.68 -9.89 4.60
C VAL A 48 -4.55 -9.84 3.56
N THR A 49 -4.82 -9.18 2.43
CA THR A 49 -3.78 -8.87 1.44
C THR A 49 -2.77 -7.88 2.02
N PRO A 50 -1.46 -8.09 1.86
CA PRO A 50 -0.45 -7.19 2.40
C PRO A 50 -0.65 -5.75 1.92
N ILE A 51 -0.57 -4.78 2.84
CA ILE A 51 -0.69 -3.35 2.51
C ILE A 51 0.32 -2.90 1.45
N ALA A 52 1.48 -3.55 1.37
CA ALA A 52 2.47 -3.30 0.34
C ALA A 52 1.93 -3.58 -1.08
N ASP A 53 1.13 -4.63 -1.25
CA ASP A 53 0.48 -4.95 -2.52
C ASP A 53 -0.59 -3.93 -2.86
N LYS A 54 -1.38 -3.50 -1.87
CA LYS A 54 -2.39 -2.43 -2.05
C LYS A 54 -1.77 -1.10 -2.43
N VAL A 55 -0.65 -0.73 -1.81
CA VAL A 55 0.09 0.49 -2.19
C VAL A 55 0.67 0.34 -3.61
N ARG A 56 1.13 -0.85 -4.00
CA ARG A 56 1.61 -1.11 -5.37
C ARG A 56 0.47 -0.99 -6.39
N GLU A 57 -0.68 -1.57 -6.10
CA GLU A 57 -1.88 -1.51 -6.93
C GLU A 57 -2.37 -0.06 -7.11
N ALA A 58 -2.47 0.70 -6.02
CA ALA A 58 -2.83 2.12 -6.07
C ALA A 58 -1.83 2.95 -6.90
N ARG A 59 -0.53 2.64 -6.78
CA ARG A 59 0.51 3.28 -7.59
C ARG A 59 0.34 2.96 -9.08
N LEU A 60 0.07 1.71 -9.43
CA LEU A 60 -0.20 1.30 -10.81
C LEU A 60 -1.44 1.98 -11.37
N GLN A 61 -2.55 1.99 -10.61
CA GLN A 61 -3.78 2.68 -10.99
C GLN A 61 -3.54 4.17 -11.25
N TRP A 62 -2.74 4.82 -10.41
CA TRP A 62 -2.35 6.21 -10.62
C TRP A 62 -1.51 6.38 -11.89
N TYR A 63 -0.52 5.51 -12.14
CA TYR A 63 0.27 5.54 -13.38
C TYR A 63 -0.62 5.38 -14.62
N PHE A 64 -1.54 4.41 -14.61
CA PHE A 64 -2.50 4.22 -15.71
C PHE A 64 -3.41 5.44 -15.91
N ARG A 65 -3.85 6.08 -14.82
CA ARG A 65 -4.66 7.31 -14.87
C ARG A 65 -3.88 8.49 -15.45
N VAL A 66 -2.63 8.67 -15.02
CA VAL A 66 -1.76 9.75 -15.51
C VAL A 66 -1.39 9.55 -16.97
N LEU A 67 -1.09 8.33 -17.39
CA LEU A 67 -0.78 8.00 -18.79
C LEU A 67 -1.99 8.24 -19.69
N ARG A 68 -3.18 7.80 -19.29
CA ARG A 68 -4.42 7.99 -20.08
C ARG A 68 -4.82 9.46 -20.21
N GLY A 69 -4.57 10.28 -19.18
CA GLY A 69 -4.77 11.74 -19.25
C GLY A 69 -3.78 12.48 -20.17
N LYS A 70 -2.64 11.88 -20.50
CA LYS A 70 -1.66 12.44 -21.45
C LYS A 70 -1.95 12.08 -22.92
N GLU A 71 -2.75 11.05 -23.17
CA GLU A 71 -3.18 10.66 -24.52
C GLU A 71 -4.35 11.52 -25.00
N ASP A 72 -5.31 11.84 -24.12
CA ASP A 72 -6.47 12.71 -24.41
C ASP A 72 -6.08 14.17 -24.74
N SER A 73 -4.88 14.59 -24.34
CA SER A 73 -4.35 15.95 -24.62
C SER A 73 -3.61 16.07 -25.95
N LYS A 74 -3.37 14.96 -26.68
CA LYS A 74 -2.74 14.97 -28.02
C LYS A 74 -3.75 14.87 -29.16
N ASP A 75 -5.01 14.59 -28.86
CA ASP A 75 -6.10 14.45 -29.84
C ASP A 75 -7.15 15.56 -29.64
N ARG A 76 -6.69 16.81 -29.69
CA ARG A 76 -7.58 17.98 -29.84
C ARG A 76 -7.19 18.72 -31.12
N PRO A 77 -8.05 18.74 -32.16
CA PRO A 77 -7.84 19.60 -33.32
C PRO A 77 -7.96 21.10 -32.95
#